data_AF-A0A1Y6BNC6-F1
#
_entry.id   AF-A0A1Y6BNC6-F1
#
_cell.length_a   1.000
_cell.length_b   1.000
_cell.length_c   1.000
_cell.angle_alpha   90.00
_cell.angle_beta   90.00
_cell.angle_gamma   90.00
#
_symmetry.space_group_name_H-M   'P 1'
#
loop_
_entity.id
_entity.type
_entity.pdbx_description
1 polymer ?
#
loop_
_entity_poly.entity_id
_entity_poly.type
_entity_poly.pdbx_seq_one_letter_code
_entity_poly.pdbx_strand_id
1 'polypeptide(L)'
;MTRNKSSHNDGLSLVEMLVALGIMGILAVGVARFSSNFEKSKARSTAKTHTKNINKRLLKFVERDMKFQTAFSVQDNGLTLEITRRKTFDQADTDATYVVRYVTRCQQIPNDIRSILRDRVYAVSRLKQAIYSSAHTCFDRLKDICNDSTYPQVFIEFDDTDDRIPVYRPNLFPDFATQTAKRELRKGTAGTAMCSGESGGKIQVMVNSAYLLSAGDSSESVSVLSDQILLTTDNIAGVTLLPNE
;
A
#
# COMPACT_ATOMS: atom_id res chain seq x y z
N MET A 1 56.96 13.45 -57.98
CA MET A 1 56.11 12.71 -57.02
C MET A 1 54.98 13.62 -56.56
N THR A 2 53.83 13.55 -57.21
CA THR A 2 52.60 14.25 -56.81
C THR A 2 51.55 13.19 -56.53
N ARG A 3 51.22 13.03 -55.25
CA ARG A 3 50.25 12.05 -54.75
C ARG A 3 48.86 12.66 -54.90
N ASN A 4 48.13 12.27 -55.93
CA ASN A 4 46.71 12.60 -56.06
C ASN A 4 45.95 11.98 -54.88
N LYS A 5 45.52 12.82 -53.92
CA LYS A 5 44.47 12.46 -52.97
C LYS A 5 43.15 12.52 -53.73
N SER A 6 42.63 11.36 -54.11
CA SER A 6 41.22 11.22 -54.50
C SER A 6 40.36 11.51 -53.27
N SER A 7 39.78 12.71 -53.24
CA SER A 7 38.67 13.05 -52.38
C SER A 7 37.46 12.21 -52.80
N HIS A 8 37.21 11.09 -52.13
CA HIS A 8 35.91 10.43 -52.18
C HIS A 8 34.91 11.37 -51.50
N ASN A 9 34.24 12.19 -52.31
CA ASN A 9 32.97 12.76 -51.93
C ASN A 9 31.95 11.63 -52.02
N ASP A 10 31.80 10.89 -50.91
CA ASP A 10 30.73 9.92 -50.71
C ASP A 10 29.41 10.69 -50.67
N GLY A 11 28.83 10.91 -51.86
CA GLY A 11 27.51 11.48 -52.01
C GLY A 11 26.49 10.49 -51.49
N LEU A 12 26.06 10.67 -50.24
CA LEU A 12 24.96 9.92 -49.64
C LEU A 12 23.77 9.95 -50.62
N SER A 13 23.39 8.80 -51.13
CA SER A 13 22.25 8.71 -52.05
C SER A 13 20.98 9.09 -51.29
N LEU A 14 20.08 9.85 -51.92
CA LEU A 14 18.79 10.21 -51.33
C LEU A 14 18.01 8.95 -50.88
N VAL A 15 18.23 7.83 -51.55
CA VAL A 15 17.68 6.52 -51.18
C VAL A 15 18.28 6.01 -49.87
N GLU A 16 19.60 6.13 -49.67
CA GLU A 16 20.28 5.71 -48.42
C GLU A 16 19.80 6.54 -47.22
N MET A 17 19.55 7.84 -47.43
CA MET A 17 19.00 8.72 -46.39
C MET A 17 17.57 8.32 -46.00
N LEU A 18 16.71 7.99 -46.97
CA LEU A 18 15.33 7.53 -46.69
C LEU A 18 15.31 6.18 -45.96
N VAL A 19 16.20 5.26 -46.35
CA VAL A 19 16.36 3.96 -45.66
C VAL A 19 16.84 4.17 -44.21
N ALA A 20 17.84 5.04 -43.99
CA ALA A 20 18.33 5.36 -42.66
C ALA A 20 17.25 5.98 -41.76
N LEU A 21 16.44 6.90 -42.29
CA LEU A 21 15.31 7.50 -41.57
C LEU A 21 14.22 6.46 -41.21
N GLY A 22 13.93 5.52 -42.13
CA GLY A 22 12.99 4.43 -41.89
C GLY A 22 13.45 3.52 -40.74
N ILE A 23 14.73 3.13 -40.73
CA ILE A 23 15.31 2.33 -39.65
C ILE A 23 15.28 3.09 -38.32
N MET A 24 15.68 4.37 -38.31
CA MET A 24 15.63 5.22 -37.12
C MET A 24 14.20 5.38 -36.57
N GLY A 25 13.19 5.49 -37.44
CA GLY A 25 11.78 5.55 -37.04
C GLY A 25 11.32 4.27 -36.31
N ILE A 26 11.65 3.09 -36.85
CA ILE A 26 11.32 1.80 -36.23
C ILE A 26 12.02 1.65 -34.88
N LEU A 27 13.31 2.00 -34.81
CA LEU A 27 14.09 1.97 -33.57
C LEU A 27 13.51 2.93 -32.51
N ALA A 28 13.13 4.15 -32.91
CA ALA A 28 12.54 5.13 -32.00
C ALA A 28 11.21 4.63 -31.41
N VAL A 29 10.34 4.02 -32.22
CA VAL A 29 9.08 3.40 -31.75
C VAL A 29 9.37 2.23 -30.81
N GLY A 30 10.36 1.39 -31.14
CA GLY A 30 10.80 0.28 -30.28
C GLY A 30 11.29 0.74 -28.92
N VAL A 31 12.19 1.73 -28.89
CA VAL A 31 12.73 2.33 -27.66
C VAL A 31 11.64 3.01 -26.84
N ALA A 32 10.72 3.75 -27.46
CA ALA A 32 9.60 4.40 -26.76
C ALA A 32 8.68 3.38 -26.08
N ARG A 33 8.34 2.28 -26.77
CA ARG A 33 7.53 1.19 -26.19
C ARG A 33 8.26 0.47 -25.06
N PHE A 34 9.55 0.17 -25.24
CA PHE A 34 10.36 -0.48 -24.22
C PHE A 34 10.50 0.38 -22.97
N SER A 35 10.85 1.67 -23.13
CA SER A 35 10.98 2.61 -22.02
C SER A 35 9.66 2.77 -21.26
N SER A 36 8.54 2.89 -21.97
CA SER A 36 7.22 2.92 -21.35
C SER A 36 6.95 1.66 -20.51
N ASN A 37 7.17 0.47 -21.07
CA ASN A 37 6.96 -0.79 -20.35
C ASN A 37 7.89 -0.95 -19.14
N PHE A 38 9.14 -0.48 -19.26
CA PHE A 38 10.10 -0.50 -18.15
C PHE A 38 9.66 0.40 -17.00
N GLU A 39 9.26 1.65 -17.28
CA GLU A 39 8.76 2.57 -16.27
C GLU A 39 7.48 2.06 -15.60
N LYS A 40 6.58 1.44 -16.37
CA LYS A 40 5.38 0.77 -15.83
C LYS A 40 5.74 -0.36 -14.86
N SER A 41 6.67 -1.23 -15.24
CA SER A 41 7.14 -2.34 -14.40
C SER A 41 7.82 -1.84 -13.12
N LYS A 42 8.66 -0.81 -13.25
CA LYS A 42 9.33 -0.16 -12.12
C LYS A 42 8.31 0.44 -11.14
N ALA A 43 7.34 1.21 -11.64
CA ALA A 43 6.29 1.81 -10.81
C ALA A 43 5.49 0.74 -10.05
N ARG A 44 5.11 -0.35 -10.72
CA ARG A 44 4.43 -1.50 -10.09
C ARG A 44 5.26 -2.13 -8.97
N SER A 45 6.54 -2.37 -9.24
CA SER A 45 7.46 -2.96 -8.26
C SER A 45 7.63 -2.05 -7.03
N THR A 46 7.78 -0.74 -7.26
CA THR A 46 7.83 0.25 -6.19
C THR A 46 6.54 0.28 -5.37
N ALA A 47 5.37 0.33 -6.02
CA ALA A 47 4.07 0.34 -5.36
C ALA A 47 3.83 -0.92 -4.51
N LYS A 48 4.15 -2.10 -5.05
CA LYS A 48 4.07 -3.36 -4.31
C LYS A 48 5.01 -3.37 -3.09
N THR A 49 6.25 -2.91 -3.26
CA THR A 49 7.26 -2.88 -2.18
C THR A 49 6.86 -1.90 -1.08
N HIS A 50 6.39 -0.71 -1.46
CA HIS A 50 5.90 0.30 -0.52
C HIS A 50 4.71 -0.24 0.28
N THR A 51 3.75 -0.85 -0.41
CA THR A 51 2.56 -1.47 0.20
C THR A 51 2.91 -2.57 1.19
N LYS A 52 3.84 -3.47 0.80
CA LYS A 52 4.35 -4.52 1.70
C LYS A 52 5.03 -3.96 2.93
N ASN A 53 5.77 -2.86 2.79
CA ASN A 53 6.42 -2.20 3.93
C ASN A 53 5.40 -1.56 4.88
N ILE A 54 4.31 -0.98 4.36
CA ILE A 54 3.21 -0.46 5.18
C ILE A 54 2.57 -1.59 5.99
N ASN A 55 2.16 -2.68 5.33
CA ASN A 55 1.54 -3.83 6.00
C ASN A 55 2.45 -4.39 7.12
N LYS A 56 3.70 -4.69 6.79
CA LYS A 56 4.69 -5.20 7.76
C LYS A 56 4.88 -4.26 8.94
N ARG A 57 4.85 -2.95 8.70
CA ARG A 57 5.05 -1.97 9.77
C ARG A 57 3.84 -1.87 10.68
N LEU A 58 2.62 -1.91 10.14
CA LEU A 58 1.39 -1.97 10.93
C LEU A 58 1.36 -3.22 11.81
N LEU A 59 1.64 -4.38 11.22
CA LEU A 59 1.73 -5.64 11.96
C LEU A 59 2.76 -5.59 13.08
N LYS A 60 3.92 -4.96 12.84
CA LYS A 60 4.94 -4.75 13.90
C LYS A 60 4.47 -3.83 15.03
N PHE A 61 3.64 -2.83 14.77
CA PHE A 61 3.08 -2.00 15.84
C PHE A 61 2.10 -2.79 16.68
N VAL A 62 1.21 -3.55 16.04
CA VAL A 62 0.27 -4.43 16.73
C VAL A 62 1.05 -5.46 17.56
N GLU A 63 2.04 -6.14 16.97
CA GLU A 63 2.89 -7.11 17.66
C GLU A 63 3.58 -6.52 18.90
N ARG A 64 4.20 -5.34 18.74
CA ARG A 64 4.83 -4.61 19.83
C ARG A 64 3.82 -4.27 20.92
N ASP A 65 2.64 -3.81 20.55
CA ASP A 65 1.63 -3.33 21.50
C ASP A 65 1.00 -4.48 22.29
N MET A 66 0.71 -5.57 21.58
CA MET A 66 0.24 -6.85 22.15
C MET A 66 1.24 -7.47 23.11
N LYS A 67 2.56 -7.28 22.90
CA LYS A 67 3.60 -7.77 23.83
C LYS A 67 3.48 -7.16 25.23
N PHE A 68 2.95 -5.94 25.35
CA PHE A 68 2.83 -5.21 26.62
C PHE A 68 1.37 -5.00 27.03
N GLN A 69 0.46 -5.83 26.51
CA GLN A 69 -0.96 -5.70 26.78
C GLN A 69 -1.32 -6.12 28.20
N THR A 70 -2.39 -5.54 28.72
CA THR A 70 -3.12 -6.00 29.91
C THR A 70 -4.50 -6.51 29.55
N ALA A 71 -5.12 -5.94 28.51
CA ALA A 71 -6.39 -6.35 27.95
C ALA A 71 -6.44 -5.95 26.48
N PHE A 72 -7.35 -6.56 25.73
CA PHE A 72 -7.68 -6.16 24.37
C PHE A 72 -9.17 -6.38 24.12
N SER A 73 -9.70 -5.71 23.10
CA SER A 73 -11.04 -6.00 22.59
C SER A 73 -11.11 -5.80 21.07
N VAL A 74 -11.96 -6.59 20.43
CA VAL A 74 -12.25 -6.50 18.99
C VAL A 74 -13.67 -5.96 18.85
N GLN A 75 -13.80 -4.81 18.18
CA GLN A 75 -15.07 -4.08 18.03
C GLN A 75 -15.38 -3.82 16.55
N ASP A 76 -16.58 -3.33 16.25
CA ASP A 76 -17.01 -2.91 14.90
C ASP A 76 -16.83 -3.98 13.82
N ASN A 77 -17.31 -5.20 14.11
CA ASN A 77 -17.11 -6.35 13.23
C ASN A 77 -15.61 -6.60 12.94
N GLY A 78 -14.76 -6.32 13.93
CA GLY A 78 -13.32 -6.43 13.85
C GLY A 78 -12.62 -5.38 13.01
N LEU A 79 -13.24 -4.24 12.72
CA LEU A 79 -12.55 -3.09 12.11
C LEU A 79 -11.83 -2.20 13.15
N THR A 80 -12.12 -2.44 14.43
CA THR A 80 -11.49 -1.77 15.55
C THR A 80 -10.83 -2.80 16.45
N LEU A 81 -9.52 -2.66 16.65
CA LEU A 81 -8.76 -3.41 17.65
C LEU A 81 -8.30 -2.44 18.73
N GLU A 82 -8.78 -2.66 19.95
CA GLU A 82 -8.39 -1.91 21.13
C GLU A 82 -7.40 -2.74 21.95
N ILE A 83 -6.26 -2.15 22.31
CA ILE A 83 -5.24 -2.78 23.14
C ILE A 83 -4.94 -1.86 24.32
N THR A 84 -5.22 -2.33 25.52
CA THR A 84 -4.84 -1.67 26.77
C THR A 84 -3.44 -2.10 27.15
N ARG A 85 -2.54 -1.12 27.38
CA ARG A 85 -1.12 -1.34 27.66
C ARG A 85 -0.69 -0.67 28.94
N ARG A 86 0.35 -1.20 29.59
CA ARG A 86 1.01 -0.51 30.72
C ARG A 86 1.91 0.61 30.24
N LYS A 87 1.95 1.73 30.95
CA LYS A 87 2.98 2.77 30.78
C LYS A 87 4.32 2.20 31.28
N THR A 88 5.35 2.19 30.44
CA THR A 88 6.58 1.42 30.70
C THR A 88 7.66 2.15 31.52
N PHE A 89 7.40 3.29 32.16
CA PHE A 89 8.50 4.16 32.63
C PHE A 89 8.33 4.89 33.96
N ASP A 90 7.45 4.46 34.88
CA ASP A 90 7.44 5.06 36.22
C ASP A 90 7.47 4.00 37.34
N GLN A 91 8.46 4.12 38.24
CA GLN A 91 8.52 3.30 39.45
C GLN A 91 7.46 3.73 40.48
N ALA A 92 6.82 4.90 40.29
CA ALA A 92 5.84 5.45 41.21
C ALA A 92 4.39 4.99 40.93
N ASP A 93 4.07 4.58 39.70
CA ASP A 93 2.72 4.18 39.31
C ASP A 93 2.76 2.99 38.33
N THR A 94 2.95 1.80 38.89
CA THR A 94 3.13 0.55 38.13
C THR A 94 1.87 0.06 37.41
N ASP A 95 0.72 0.68 37.70
CA ASP A 95 -0.59 0.25 37.22
C ASP A 95 -1.20 1.24 36.20
N ALA A 96 -0.53 2.35 35.91
CA ALA A 96 -0.99 3.28 34.89
C ALA A 96 -1.03 2.60 33.52
N THR A 97 -2.23 2.58 32.92
CA THR A 97 -2.46 2.02 31.60
C THR A 97 -2.96 3.08 30.63
N TYR A 98 -2.77 2.82 29.33
CA TYR A 98 -3.34 3.62 28.26
C TYR A 98 -3.88 2.69 27.17
N VAL A 99 -4.82 3.21 26.39
CA VAL A 99 -5.51 2.45 25.34
C VAL A 99 -4.99 2.90 23.98
N VAL A 100 -4.61 1.92 23.15
CA VAL A 100 -4.28 2.12 21.73
C VAL A 100 -5.38 1.49 20.89
N ARG A 101 -6.02 2.29 20.04
CA ARG A 101 -7.05 1.85 19.11
C ARG A 101 -6.53 1.87 17.69
N TYR A 102 -6.55 0.72 17.06
CA TYR A 102 -6.31 0.59 15.63
C TYR A 102 -7.65 0.52 14.93
N VAL A 103 -8.01 1.59 14.21
CA VAL A 103 -9.35 1.75 13.65
C VAL A 103 -9.27 1.87 12.14
N THR A 104 -9.99 1.02 11.42
CA THR A 104 -10.16 1.18 9.97
C THR A 104 -11.40 2.02 9.68
N ARG A 105 -11.21 3.18 9.04
CA ARG A 105 -12.30 4.09 8.66
C ARG A 105 -12.23 4.44 7.18
N CYS A 106 -13.40 4.75 6.60
CA CYS A 106 -13.50 5.23 5.23
C CYS A 106 -13.32 6.76 5.21
N GLN A 107 -12.33 7.24 4.48
CA GLN A 107 -12.01 8.67 4.33
C GLN A 107 -12.46 9.19 2.98
N GLN A 108 -12.82 10.47 2.91
CA GLN A 108 -13.28 11.08 1.67
C GLN A 108 -12.16 11.14 0.64
N ILE A 109 -12.42 10.69 -0.59
CA ILE A 109 -11.48 10.83 -1.69
C ILE A 109 -11.40 12.31 -2.09
N PRO A 110 -10.20 12.93 -2.03
CA PRO A 110 -9.99 14.29 -2.48
C PRO A 110 -10.40 14.46 -3.95
N ASN A 111 -11.06 15.59 -4.26
CA ASN A 111 -11.64 15.86 -5.59
C ASN A 111 -10.63 15.69 -6.74
N ASP A 112 -9.37 16.03 -6.49
CA ASP A 112 -8.30 16.05 -7.49
C ASP A 112 -7.73 14.66 -7.84
N ILE A 113 -7.95 13.66 -6.99
CA ILE A 113 -7.59 12.26 -7.29
C ILE A 113 -8.81 11.35 -7.46
N ARG A 114 -10.02 11.93 -7.38
CA ARG A 114 -11.29 11.19 -7.45
C ARG A 114 -11.43 10.38 -8.74
N SER A 115 -11.08 10.94 -9.89
CA SER A 115 -11.17 10.21 -11.17
C SER A 115 -10.22 9.01 -11.26
N ILE A 116 -9.13 9.01 -10.48
CA ILE A 116 -8.18 7.90 -10.42
C ILE A 116 -8.70 6.84 -9.45
N LEU A 117 -9.12 7.24 -8.24
CA LEU A 117 -9.53 6.30 -7.20
C LEU A 117 -10.96 5.77 -7.38
N ARG A 118 -11.95 6.62 -7.67
CA ARG A 118 -13.36 6.23 -7.84
C ARG A 118 -13.55 5.32 -9.05
N ASP A 119 -13.09 5.78 -10.22
CA ASP A 119 -13.45 5.12 -11.48
C ASP A 119 -12.61 3.85 -11.73
N ARG A 120 -11.50 3.67 -10.99
CA ARG A 120 -10.49 2.65 -11.30
C ARG A 120 -10.13 1.75 -10.13
N VAL A 121 -10.22 2.24 -8.89
CA VAL A 121 -9.92 1.46 -7.68
C VAL A 121 -11.20 0.98 -7.00
N TYR A 122 -12.03 1.92 -6.59
CA TYR A 122 -13.21 1.66 -5.75
C TYR A 122 -14.51 1.54 -6.54
N ALA A 123 -14.42 1.54 -7.88
CA ALA A 123 -15.52 1.10 -8.73
C ALA A 123 -15.91 -0.30 -8.27
N VAL A 124 -17.08 -0.36 -7.65
CA VAL A 124 -17.59 -1.42 -6.76
C VAL A 124 -17.54 -2.81 -7.39
N SER A 125 -17.25 -2.97 -8.69
CA SER A 125 -17.10 -4.24 -9.41
C SER A 125 -15.66 -4.78 -9.51
N ARG A 126 -14.63 -3.94 -9.60
CA ARG A 126 -13.24 -4.38 -9.85
C ARG A 126 -12.49 -4.76 -8.58
N LEU A 127 -12.66 -4.00 -7.50
CA LEU A 127 -12.18 -4.43 -6.18
C LEU A 127 -12.91 -5.71 -5.78
N LYS A 128 -14.24 -5.77 -5.98
CA LYS A 128 -15.04 -7.00 -5.82
C LYS A 128 -14.45 -8.19 -6.57
N GLN A 129 -14.24 -8.11 -7.89
CA GLN A 129 -13.68 -9.25 -8.66
C GLN A 129 -12.25 -9.65 -8.27
N ALA A 130 -11.39 -8.70 -7.90
CA ALA A 130 -10.03 -9.00 -7.43
C ALA A 130 -9.99 -9.51 -5.97
N ILE A 131 -10.99 -9.17 -5.16
CA ILE A 131 -11.17 -9.61 -3.78
C ILE A 131 -11.82 -11.01 -3.72
N TYR A 132 -12.71 -11.33 -4.66
CA TYR A 132 -13.47 -12.59 -4.67
C TYR A 132 -12.64 -13.85 -4.97
N SER A 133 -11.36 -13.76 -5.32
CA SER A 133 -10.50 -14.95 -5.45
C SER A 133 -9.85 -15.41 -4.13
N SER A 134 -9.96 -14.63 -3.05
CA SER A 134 -9.55 -15.06 -1.70
C SER A 134 -10.66 -14.71 -0.72
N ALA A 135 -11.51 -15.69 -0.38
CA ALA A 135 -12.48 -15.52 0.69
C ALA A 135 -11.75 -15.02 1.97
N HIS A 136 -12.35 -14.04 2.66
CA HIS A 136 -11.89 -13.45 3.93
C HIS A 136 -10.90 -12.28 3.85
N THR A 137 -11.22 -11.21 3.11
CA THR A 137 -10.42 -9.96 3.18
C THR A 137 -11.08 -8.93 4.11
N CYS A 138 -10.29 -8.05 4.73
CA CYS A 138 -10.78 -6.92 5.50
C CYS A 138 -11.61 -5.94 4.65
N PHE A 139 -11.38 -5.90 3.33
CA PHE A 139 -12.19 -5.08 2.41
C PHE A 139 -13.63 -5.58 2.27
N ASP A 140 -13.89 -6.88 2.46
CA ASP A 140 -15.26 -7.40 2.44
C ASP A 140 -16.11 -6.82 3.57
N ARG A 141 -15.49 -6.64 4.76
CA ARG A 141 -16.15 -6.04 5.94
C ARG A 141 -16.46 -4.55 5.76
N LEU A 142 -15.80 -3.90 4.81
CA LEU A 142 -15.95 -2.48 4.50
C LEU A 142 -16.92 -2.23 3.34
N LYS A 143 -17.40 -3.26 2.65
CA LYS A 143 -18.20 -3.13 1.43
C LYS A 143 -19.46 -2.28 1.62
N ASP A 144 -20.08 -2.38 2.80
CA ASP A 144 -21.32 -1.65 3.12
C ASP A 144 -21.05 -0.34 3.89
N ILE A 145 -19.78 -0.06 4.22
CA ILE A 145 -19.34 1.12 4.98
C ILE A 145 -18.67 2.14 4.06
N CYS A 146 -17.74 1.69 3.21
CA CYS A 146 -17.05 2.53 2.24
C CYS A 146 -17.88 2.63 0.96
N ASN A 147 -18.30 3.86 0.61
CA ASN A 147 -18.91 4.14 -0.68
C ASN A 147 -17.85 4.46 -1.76
N ASP A 148 -18.30 4.66 -2.99
CA ASP A 148 -17.46 4.96 -4.16
C ASP A 148 -16.70 6.30 -4.07
N SER A 149 -17.09 7.17 -3.13
CA SER A 149 -16.42 8.44 -2.86
C SER A 149 -15.43 8.39 -1.70
N THR A 150 -15.22 7.21 -1.10
CA THR A 150 -14.35 7.01 0.05
C THR A 150 -13.29 5.94 -0.19
N TYR A 151 -12.21 6.00 0.59
CA TYR A 151 -11.16 4.98 0.61
C TYR A 151 -10.88 4.53 2.06
N PRO A 152 -10.57 3.25 2.29
CA PRO A 152 -10.23 2.76 3.62
C PRO A 152 -8.82 3.20 4.04
N GLN A 153 -8.73 3.64 5.29
CA GLN A 153 -7.50 4.04 5.95
C GLN A 153 -7.49 3.53 7.39
N VAL A 154 -6.31 3.09 7.84
CA VAL A 154 -6.07 2.72 9.23
C VAL A 154 -5.63 3.96 10.01
N PHE A 155 -6.24 4.17 11.16
CA PHE A 155 -5.89 5.18 12.15
C PHE A 155 -5.37 4.48 13.40
N ILE A 156 -4.36 5.07 14.03
CA ILE A 156 -3.90 4.65 15.34
C ILE A 156 -4.20 5.80 16.29
N GLU A 157 -5.18 5.58 17.15
CA GLU A 157 -5.71 6.53 18.11
C GLU A 157 -5.31 6.09 19.52
N PHE A 158 -5.16 7.05 20.43
CA PHE A 158 -4.83 6.78 21.81
C PHE A 158 -5.38 7.93 22.67
N ASP A 159 -5.85 7.60 23.88
CA ASP A 159 -6.61 8.54 24.72
C ASP A 159 -5.74 9.52 25.51
N ASP A 160 -4.43 9.31 25.50
CA ASP A 160 -3.50 10.03 26.36
C ASP A 160 -2.47 10.78 25.51
N THR A 161 -2.18 12.04 25.83
CA THR A 161 -1.20 12.87 25.10
C THR A 161 0.15 12.92 25.80
N ASP A 162 0.37 12.08 26.82
CA ASP A 162 1.61 11.98 27.59
C ASP A 162 2.81 11.62 26.69
N ASP A 163 3.93 12.33 26.88
CA ASP A 163 5.20 12.13 26.15
C ASP A 163 5.80 10.72 26.31
N ARG A 164 5.20 9.92 27.21
CA ARG A 164 5.60 8.55 27.55
C ARG A 164 5.01 7.48 26.62
N ILE A 165 4.22 7.88 25.63
CA ILE A 165 3.63 6.98 24.63
C ILE A 165 4.60 6.79 23.47
N PRO A 166 4.78 5.56 22.94
CA PRO A 166 5.60 5.34 21.77
C PRO A 166 5.13 6.19 20.58
N VAL A 167 6.07 6.78 19.85
CA VAL A 167 5.73 7.63 18.69
C VAL A 167 5.12 6.78 17.57
N TYR A 168 3.85 7.06 17.24
CA TYR A 168 3.17 6.59 16.04
C TYR A 168 3.25 7.71 14.98
N ARG A 169 3.99 7.49 13.89
CA ARG A 169 4.13 8.53 12.86
C ARG A 169 2.83 8.67 12.05
N PRO A 170 2.17 9.82 11.97
CA PRO A 170 0.88 9.93 11.27
C PRO A 170 0.96 9.60 9.76
N ASN A 171 2.14 9.78 9.14
CA ASN A 171 2.38 9.52 7.71
C ASN A 171 2.55 8.03 7.35
N LEU A 172 2.07 7.10 8.18
CA LEU A 172 2.28 5.67 8.03
C LEU A 172 1.34 5.00 7.03
N PHE A 173 0.18 5.60 6.82
CA PHE A 173 -0.88 5.12 5.93
C PHE A 173 -1.12 6.17 4.86
N PRO A 174 -1.59 5.78 3.67
CA PRO A 174 -1.89 6.77 2.64
C PRO A 174 -2.96 7.74 3.15
N ASP A 175 -2.54 8.95 3.50
CA ASP A 175 -3.42 10.08 3.74
C ASP A 175 -3.40 10.97 2.51
N PHE A 176 -4.39 10.75 1.65
CA PHE A 176 -4.52 11.51 0.42
C PHE A 176 -4.99 12.95 0.63
N ALA A 177 -5.43 13.32 1.83
CA ALA A 177 -5.71 14.72 2.15
C ALA A 177 -4.42 15.57 2.06
N THR A 178 -3.26 14.96 2.32
CA THR A 178 -1.96 15.64 2.20
C THR A 178 -1.49 15.74 0.74
N GLN A 179 -1.00 16.91 0.32
CA GLN A 179 -0.53 17.15 -1.06
C GLN A 179 0.61 16.20 -1.48
N THR A 180 1.42 15.73 -0.55
CA THR A 180 2.56 14.84 -0.79
C THR A 180 2.12 13.45 -1.26
N ALA A 181 1.01 12.92 -0.72
CA ALA A 181 0.49 11.61 -1.08
C ALA A 181 -0.12 11.56 -2.50
N LYS A 182 -0.61 12.71 -3.01
CA LYS A 182 -1.26 12.81 -4.32
C LYS A 182 -0.31 12.57 -5.49
N ARG A 183 0.92 13.08 -5.39
CA ARG A 183 1.98 12.87 -6.40
C ARG A 183 2.51 11.43 -6.39
N GLU A 184 2.43 10.77 -5.24
CA GLU A 184 2.97 9.43 -5.02
C GLU A 184 1.93 8.32 -5.17
N LEU A 185 0.65 8.63 -5.48
CA LEU A 185 -0.42 7.63 -5.61
C LEU A 185 -0.05 6.48 -6.56
N ARG A 186 0.67 6.77 -7.66
CA ARG A 186 1.10 5.76 -8.64
C ARG A 186 2.24 4.85 -8.16
N LYS A 187 2.94 5.26 -7.11
CA LYS A 187 4.09 4.54 -6.52
C LYS A 187 3.80 4.04 -5.11
N GLY A 188 2.60 4.33 -4.60
CA GLY A 188 2.19 4.09 -3.23
C GLY A 188 0.98 3.17 -3.12
N THR A 189 0.46 3.12 -1.91
CA THR A 189 -0.74 2.34 -1.55
C THR A 189 -1.98 3.18 -1.81
N ALA A 190 -2.98 2.62 -2.48
CA ALA A 190 -4.25 3.24 -2.84
C ALA A 190 -5.28 3.22 -1.67
N GLY A 191 -5.05 2.41 -0.65
CA GLY A 191 -5.83 2.34 0.59
C GLY A 191 -5.42 1.13 1.43
N THR A 192 -5.67 1.18 2.73
CA THR A 192 -5.28 0.14 3.69
C THR A 192 -6.44 -0.11 4.65
N ALA A 193 -6.75 -1.39 4.87
CA ALA A 193 -7.70 -1.84 5.85
C ALA A 193 -7.03 -2.84 6.79
N MET A 194 -7.32 -2.71 8.08
CA MET A 194 -6.98 -3.71 9.08
C MET A 194 -8.25 -4.30 9.65
N CYS A 195 -8.25 -5.61 9.82
CA CYS A 195 -9.31 -6.29 10.53
C CYS A 195 -8.75 -7.33 11.48
N SER A 196 -9.50 -7.56 12.54
CA SER A 196 -9.16 -8.47 13.62
C SER A 196 -10.30 -9.46 13.85
N GLY A 197 -9.96 -10.61 14.38
CA GLY A 197 -10.91 -11.63 14.79
C GLY A 197 -10.29 -12.56 15.83
N GLU A 198 -11.14 -13.17 16.63
CA GLU A 198 -10.72 -14.20 17.57
C GLU A 198 -10.93 -15.58 16.94
N SER A 199 -9.89 -16.41 16.98
CA SER A 199 -9.96 -17.79 16.50
C SER A 199 -9.13 -18.69 17.40
N GLY A 200 -9.80 -19.55 18.18
CA GLY A 200 -9.15 -20.55 19.02
C GLY A 200 -8.23 -19.97 20.09
N GLY A 201 -8.66 -18.92 20.81
CA GLY A 201 -7.85 -18.26 21.85
C GLY A 201 -6.66 -17.47 21.30
N LYS A 202 -6.67 -17.15 20.01
CA LYS A 202 -5.69 -16.29 19.36
C LYS A 202 -6.40 -15.12 18.71
N ILE A 203 -5.74 -13.97 18.68
CA ILE A 203 -6.16 -12.85 17.86
C ILE A 203 -5.51 -13.01 16.50
N GLN A 204 -6.32 -13.10 15.47
CA GLN A 204 -5.89 -12.94 14.09
C GLN A 204 -5.99 -11.47 13.73
N VAL A 205 -4.90 -10.90 13.24
CA VAL A 205 -4.87 -9.55 12.68
C VAL A 205 -4.44 -9.65 11.23
N MET A 206 -5.28 -9.15 10.34
CA MET A 206 -5.06 -9.10 8.90
C MET A 206 -4.97 -7.65 8.44
N VAL A 207 -4.04 -7.39 7.54
CA VAL A 207 -3.88 -6.10 6.88
C VAL A 207 -3.98 -6.30 5.37
N ASN A 208 -5.00 -5.70 4.77
CA ASN A 208 -5.16 -5.62 3.33
C ASN A 208 -4.83 -4.23 2.84
N SER A 209 -3.93 -4.15 1.85
CA SER A 209 -3.60 -2.89 1.20
C SER A 209 -3.71 -3.01 -0.31
N ALA A 210 -4.37 -2.04 -0.93
CA ALA A 210 -4.54 -1.98 -2.37
C ALA A 210 -3.45 -1.12 -3.01
N TYR A 211 -2.98 -1.47 -4.21
CA TYR A 211 -2.08 -0.63 -5.00
C TYR A 211 -2.40 -0.72 -6.50
N LEU A 212 -2.01 0.32 -7.24
CA LEU A 212 -2.27 0.45 -8.68
C LEU A 212 -1.22 -0.30 -9.50
N LEU A 213 -1.65 -1.07 -10.51
CA LEU A 213 -0.75 -1.91 -11.31
C LEU A 213 -0.11 -1.19 -12.50
N SER A 214 -0.76 -0.20 -13.13
CA SER A 214 -0.12 0.78 -14.04
C SER A 214 -1.14 1.73 -14.68
N ALA A 215 -0.70 2.94 -15.03
CA ALA A 215 -1.38 3.91 -15.89
C ALA A 215 -0.91 3.72 -17.35
N GLY A 216 -1.79 3.28 -18.25
CA GLY A 216 -1.41 3.29 -19.66
C GLY A 216 -2.18 2.40 -20.62
N ASP A 217 -3.24 1.73 -20.17
CA ASP A 217 -4.32 1.26 -21.05
C ASP A 217 -5.63 1.38 -20.25
N SER A 218 -6.75 1.42 -20.94
CA SER A 218 -8.11 1.74 -20.46
C SER A 218 -8.63 0.89 -19.27
N SER A 219 -7.82 0.00 -18.71
CA SER A 219 -8.05 -0.69 -17.45
C SER A 219 -6.83 -0.61 -16.53
N GLU A 220 -6.68 0.51 -15.82
CA GLU A 220 -5.88 0.50 -14.59
C GLU A 220 -6.47 -0.57 -13.67
N SER A 221 -5.68 -1.60 -13.38
CA SER A 221 -6.06 -2.71 -12.51
C SER A 221 -5.48 -2.49 -11.12
N VAL A 222 -6.19 -2.97 -10.11
CA VAL A 222 -5.79 -2.92 -8.71
C VAL A 222 -5.29 -4.30 -8.31
N SER A 223 -4.24 -4.34 -7.51
CA SER A 223 -3.86 -5.53 -6.77
C SER A 223 -4.04 -5.29 -5.29
N VAL A 224 -4.51 -6.31 -4.58
CA VAL A 224 -4.53 -6.33 -3.12
C VAL A 224 -3.34 -7.16 -2.63
N LEU A 225 -2.66 -6.65 -1.60
CA LEU A 225 -1.68 -7.37 -0.82
C LEU A 225 -2.31 -7.67 0.54
N SER A 226 -2.29 -8.95 0.94
CA SER A 226 -2.73 -9.40 2.26
C SER A 226 -1.53 -9.88 3.06
N ASP A 227 -1.38 -9.38 4.28
CA ASP A 227 -0.47 -9.95 5.28
C ASP A 227 -1.27 -10.18 6.57
N GLN A 228 -0.93 -11.23 7.32
CA GLN A 228 -1.60 -11.56 8.57
C GLN A 228 -0.63 -12.01 9.64
N ILE A 229 -1.02 -11.83 10.90
CA ILE A 229 -0.36 -12.39 12.08
C ILE A 229 -1.39 -13.06 12.98
N LEU A 230 -0.96 -14.10 13.67
CA LEU A 230 -1.72 -14.73 14.76
C LEU A 230 -0.96 -14.44 16.05
N LEU A 231 -1.65 -13.86 17.02
CA LEU A 231 -1.10 -13.49 18.31
C LEU A 231 -1.81 -14.29 19.41
N THR A 232 -1.03 -14.93 20.28
CA THR A 232 -1.59 -15.65 21.44
C THR A 232 -2.02 -14.64 22.50
N THR A 233 -3.17 -14.89 23.12
CA THR A 233 -3.64 -14.08 24.27
C THR A 233 -2.79 -14.35 25.51
N ASP A 234 -2.19 -15.54 25.56
CA ASP A 234 -1.40 -16.04 26.67
C ASP A 234 0.09 -15.95 26.31
N ASN A 235 0.81 -15.06 26.98
CA ASN A 235 2.28 -14.93 27.01
C ASN A 235 3.02 -14.29 25.80
N ILE A 236 3.60 -13.13 26.15
CA ILE A 236 4.70 -12.24 25.69
C ILE A 236 5.83 -12.83 24.78
N ALA A 237 5.86 -14.12 24.43
CA ALA A 237 7.05 -14.76 23.84
C ALA A 237 6.86 -15.50 22.50
N GLY A 238 5.65 -15.62 21.94
CA GLY A 238 5.39 -16.55 20.83
C GLY A 238 4.73 -15.94 19.60
N VAL A 239 5.40 -15.01 18.89
CA VAL A 239 4.90 -14.54 17.59
C VAL A 239 5.45 -15.47 16.50
N THR A 240 4.62 -16.38 16.03
CA THR A 240 4.94 -17.22 14.86
C THR A 240 4.40 -16.52 13.61
N LEU A 241 5.30 -16.01 12.77
CA LEU A 241 4.97 -15.57 11.43
C LEU A 241 4.61 -16.81 10.60
N LEU A 242 3.34 -16.96 10.23
CA LEU A 242 2.94 -17.99 9.28
C LEU A 242 3.49 -17.64 7.88
N PRO A 243 4.07 -18.60 7.14
CA PRO A 243 4.42 -18.39 5.75
C PRO A 243 3.13 -18.24 4.92
N ASN A 244 3.12 -17.25 4.01
CA ASN A 244 2.12 -17.17 2.95
C ASN A 244 2.46 -18.22 1.89
N GLU A 245 1.56 -19.16 1.66
CA GLU A 245 1.49 -19.92 0.40
C GLU A 245 0.89 -19.04 -0.72
#